data_AF-A0A673HB95-F1
#
_entry.id   AF-A0A673HB95-F1
#
_cell.length_a   1.000
_cell.length_b   1.000
_cell.length_c   1.000
_cell.angle_alpha   90.00
_cell.angle_beta   90.00
_cell.angle_gamma   90.00
#
_symmetry.space_group_name_H-M   'P 1'
#
loop_
_entity.id
_entity.type
_entity.pdbx_description
1 polymer ?
#
loop_
_entity_poly.entity_id
_entity_poly.type
_entity_poly.pdbx_seq_one_letter_code
_entity_poly.pdbx_strand_id
1 'polypeptide(L)'
;MIILLRLFPSLVSSSTRSIRTILRVWPTDAGKETCVYPLPEPQDLFLASQMKFEDFQRDLRKQRKDLNACSAETEKVCNVSSEEHLQPFKDKMEEFLTRGKNIKGREEEKLSETVVCVFLELSMFFSVKPKAGEKEVSPNTFFTVWHEFSSDFKELWKRENKCLLQERLKAAEETFRQAREKATYSVKPKHASGIVSI
;
A
#
# COMPACT_ATOMS: atom_id res chain seq x y z
N MET A 1 4.53 -2.72 -10.25
CA MET A 1 4.80 -3.70 -9.17
C MET A 1 5.37 -5.02 -9.70
N ILE A 2 4.76 -5.65 -10.72
CA ILE A 2 5.18 -6.94 -11.32
C ILE A 2 6.59 -6.91 -11.96
N ILE A 3 7.01 -5.78 -12.52
CA ILE A 3 8.35 -5.63 -13.14
C ILE A 3 9.45 -5.45 -12.09
N LEU A 4 9.15 -4.80 -10.95
CA LEU A 4 10.11 -4.59 -9.87
C LEU A 4 10.54 -5.90 -9.22
N LEU A 5 9.68 -6.92 -9.22
CA LEU A 5 9.98 -8.16 -8.52
C LEU A 5 10.63 -9.24 -9.37
N ARG A 6 10.48 -9.17 -10.70
CA ARG A 6 11.21 -10.03 -11.62
C ARG A 6 12.69 -9.66 -11.76
N LEU A 7 13.09 -8.44 -11.37
CA LEU A 7 14.46 -7.94 -11.53
C LEU A 7 15.36 -8.10 -10.30
N PHE A 8 14.84 -8.51 -9.14
CA PHE A 8 15.59 -8.47 -7.88
C PHE A 8 15.73 -9.79 -7.08
N PRO A 9 16.08 -10.93 -7.69
CA PRO A 9 16.58 -12.09 -6.92
C PRO A 9 17.92 -11.81 -6.21
N SER A 10 18.73 -10.89 -6.73
CA SER A 10 20.11 -10.62 -6.25
C SER A 10 20.22 -9.46 -5.25
N LEU A 11 19.13 -8.74 -4.98
CA LEU A 11 19.15 -7.55 -4.13
C LEU A 11 19.23 -7.86 -2.63
N VAL A 12 18.93 -9.11 -2.25
CA VAL A 12 18.95 -9.60 -0.87
C VAL A 12 20.38 -9.67 -0.30
N SER A 13 21.43 -9.49 -1.12
CA SER A 13 22.82 -9.64 -0.70
C SER A 13 23.64 -8.35 -0.55
N SER A 14 23.18 -7.18 -1.05
CA SER A 14 23.95 -5.93 -0.92
C SER A 14 23.04 -4.71 -0.72
N SER A 15 22.81 -4.38 0.56
CA SER A 15 21.72 -3.52 1.02
C SER A 15 21.84 -2.03 0.62
N THR A 16 23.04 -1.46 0.49
CA THR A 16 23.18 0.02 0.32
C THR A 16 23.36 0.49 -1.13
N ARG A 17 24.09 -0.25 -1.98
CA ARG A 17 24.30 0.16 -3.38
C ARG A 17 23.03 0.03 -4.23
N SER A 18 22.19 -0.92 -3.89
CA SER A 18 21.00 -1.26 -4.65
C SER A 18 19.91 -0.19 -4.54
N ILE A 19 19.66 0.31 -3.33
CA ILE A 19 18.60 1.31 -3.07
C ILE A 19 18.97 2.67 -3.65
N ARG A 20 20.24 3.08 -3.52
CA ARG A 20 20.76 4.28 -4.19
C ARG A 20 20.59 4.23 -5.69
N THR A 21 20.80 3.07 -6.30
CA THR A 21 20.60 2.87 -7.75
C THR A 21 19.11 2.94 -8.09
N ILE A 22 18.24 2.27 -7.34
CA ILE A 22 16.78 2.32 -7.53
C ILE A 22 16.26 3.75 -7.43
N LEU A 23 16.70 4.54 -6.44
CA LEU A 23 16.32 5.94 -6.27
C LEU A 23 16.81 6.83 -7.41
N ARG A 24 17.99 6.57 -7.96
CA ARG A 24 18.51 7.35 -9.11
C ARG A 24 17.83 6.97 -10.43
N VAL A 25 17.41 5.71 -10.58
CA VAL A 25 16.70 5.20 -11.76
C VAL A 25 15.21 5.56 -11.73
N TRP A 26 14.61 5.81 -10.55
CA TRP A 26 13.22 6.23 -10.38
C TRP A 26 13.14 7.76 -10.19
N PRO A 27 13.23 8.56 -11.27
CA PRO A 27 13.79 9.91 -11.20
C PRO A 27 12.75 10.96 -10.82
N THR A 28 11.45 10.63 -10.82
CA THR A 28 10.40 11.66 -10.86
C THR A 28 10.46 12.59 -9.66
N ASP A 29 10.86 12.10 -8.48
CA ASP A 29 10.96 12.90 -7.24
C ASP A 29 12.10 12.51 -6.29
N ALA A 30 13.08 11.70 -6.70
CA ALA A 30 14.17 11.30 -5.80
C ALA A 30 14.96 12.52 -5.27
N GLY A 31 15.05 12.62 -3.94
CA GLY A 31 15.66 13.77 -3.25
C GLY A 31 14.86 15.07 -3.33
N LYS A 32 13.54 15.02 -3.61
CA LYS A 32 12.59 16.12 -3.38
C LYS A 32 11.71 15.79 -2.17
N GLU A 33 11.13 16.80 -1.52
CA GLU A 33 10.17 16.61 -0.42
C GLU A 33 8.88 15.89 -0.85
N THR A 34 8.60 15.85 -2.16
CA THR A 34 7.45 15.17 -2.78
C THR A 34 7.65 13.68 -3.04
N CYS A 35 8.81 13.11 -2.68
CA CYS A 35 9.10 11.69 -2.95
C CYS A 35 8.15 10.77 -2.16
N VAL A 36 7.37 9.94 -2.86
CA VAL A 36 6.43 8.99 -2.26
C VAL A 36 7.07 7.61 -2.16
N TYR A 37 6.84 6.93 -1.05
CA TYR A 37 7.31 5.57 -0.82
C TYR A 37 6.71 4.61 -1.86
N PRO A 38 7.52 3.83 -2.60
CA PRO A 38 7.05 3.13 -3.80
C PRO A 38 6.46 1.73 -3.54
N LEU A 39 6.47 1.25 -2.28
CA LEU A 39 5.93 -0.05 -1.89
C LEU A 39 4.71 0.13 -0.98
N PRO A 40 3.88 -0.92 -0.79
CA PRO A 40 2.82 -0.89 0.21
C PRO A 40 3.36 -0.53 1.59
N GLU A 41 2.60 0.25 2.33
CA GLU A 41 2.97 0.69 3.66
C GLU A 41 3.18 -0.52 4.59
N PRO A 42 4.27 -0.55 5.39
CA PRO A 42 4.53 -1.67 6.29
C PRO A 42 3.36 -1.96 7.24
N GLN A 43 2.64 -0.93 7.66
CA GLN A 43 1.47 -1.06 8.52
C GLN A 43 0.34 -1.84 7.85
N ASP A 44 0.06 -1.58 6.57
CA ASP A 44 -1.00 -2.28 5.83
C ASP A 44 -0.64 -3.75 5.63
N LEU A 45 0.65 -4.03 5.36
CA LEU A 45 1.17 -5.40 5.24
C LEU A 45 1.07 -6.15 6.57
N PHE A 46 1.35 -5.48 7.69
CA PHE A 46 1.17 -6.06 9.02
C PHE A 46 -0.31 -6.37 9.28
N LEU A 47 -1.23 -5.45 8.97
CA LEU A 47 -2.66 -5.72 9.13
C LEU A 47 -3.11 -6.91 8.27
N ALA A 48 -2.63 -7.00 7.03
CA ALA A 48 -2.88 -8.12 6.14
C ALA A 48 -2.29 -9.44 6.67
N SER A 49 -1.14 -9.42 7.37
CA SER A 49 -0.55 -10.62 7.97
C SER A 49 -1.33 -11.16 9.17
N GLN A 50 -2.13 -10.30 9.82
CA GLN A 50 -2.99 -10.70 10.95
C GLN A 50 -4.34 -11.26 10.48
N MET A 51 -4.65 -11.15 9.18
CA MET A 51 -5.91 -11.59 8.61
C MET A 51 -5.99 -13.12 8.51
N LYS A 52 -7.20 -13.67 8.72
CA LYS A 52 -7.50 -15.10 8.54
C LYS A 52 -8.78 -15.26 7.73
N PHE A 53 -8.70 -15.92 6.58
CA PHE A 53 -9.86 -16.12 5.71
C PHE A 53 -10.96 -16.95 6.39
N GLU A 54 -10.56 -17.85 7.29
CA GLU A 54 -11.44 -18.72 8.06
C GLU A 54 -12.36 -17.94 9.01
N ASP A 55 -11.89 -16.80 9.50
CA ASP A 55 -12.67 -15.92 10.36
C ASP A 55 -13.84 -15.31 9.60
N PHE A 56 -13.60 -14.78 8.39
CA PHE A 56 -14.68 -14.26 7.53
C PHE A 56 -15.65 -15.36 7.11
N GLN A 57 -15.15 -16.54 6.75
CA GLN A 57 -16.02 -17.67 6.42
C GLN A 57 -16.91 -18.07 7.62
N ARG A 58 -16.37 -18.04 8.84
CA ARG A 58 -17.14 -18.30 10.05
C ARG A 58 -18.23 -17.25 10.26
N ASP A 59 -17.90 -15.97 10.08
CA ASP A 59 -18.83 -14.87 10.26
C ASP A 59 -19.94 -14.91 9.20
N LEU A 60 -19.63 -15.20 7.94
CA LEU A 60 -20.62 -15.40 6.86
C LEU A 60 -21.53 -16.59 7.13
N ARG A 61 -21.00 -17.70 7.67
CA ARG A 61 -21.82 -18.85 8.11
C ARG A 61 -22.76 -18.48 9.25
N LYS A 62 -22.31 -17.64 10.20
CA LYS A 62 -23.13 -17.16 11.31
C LYS A 62 -24.26 -16.27 10.78
N GLN A 63 -23.93 -15.27 9.95
CA GLN A 63 -24.92 -14.41 9.31
C GLN A 63 -25.96 -15.19 8.51
N ARG A 64 -25.56 -16.29 7.84
CA ARG A 64 -26.51 -17.20 7.17
C ARG A 64 -27.53 -17.77 8.14
N LYS A 65 -27.07 -18.26 9.29
CA LYS A 65 -27.95 -18.86 10.31
C LYS A 65 -28.89 -17.82 10.87
N ASP A 66 -28.39 -16.63 11.17
CA ASP A 66 -29.18 -15.53 11.72
C ASP A 66 -30.25 -15.06 10.72
N LEU A 67 -29.91 -14.92 9.43
CA LEU A 67 -30.87 -14.60 8.37
C LEU A 67 -31.93 -15.69 8.18
N ASN A 68 -31.54 -16.96 8.25
CA ASN A 68 -32.48 -18.07 8.13
C ASN A 68 -33.44 -18.13 9.32
N ALA A 69 -32.94 -17.90 10.54
CA ALA A 69 -33.77 -17.82 11.75
C ALA A 69 -34.75 -16.64 11.66
N CYS A 70 -34.27 -15.47 11.22
CA CYS A 70 -35.11 -14.29 10.99
C CYS A 70 -36.19 -14.53 9.92
N SER A 71 -35.83 -15.22 8.83
CA SER A 71 -36.77 -15.61 7.78
C SER A 71 -37.86 -16.54 8.32
N ALA A 72 -37.49 -17.57 9.09
CA ALA A 72 -38.44 -18.50 9.68
C ALA A 72 -39.38 -17.81 10.69
N GLU A 73 -38.86 -16.86 11.47
CA GLU A 73 -39.69 -16.11 12.42
C GLU A 73 -40.64 -15.15 11.70
N THR A 74 -40.16 -14.49 10.64
CA THR A 74 -41.01 -13.65 9.78
C THR A 74 -42.16 -14.45 9.19
N GLU A 75 -41.87 -15.66 8.69
CA GLU A 75 -42.88 -16.57 8.14
C GLU A 75 -43.91 -16.97 9.20
N LYS A 76 -43.48 -17.31 10.42
CA LYS A 76 -44.42 -17.61 11.52
C LYS A 76 -45.34 -16.43 11.82
N VAL A 77 -44.79 -15.23 11.96
CA VAL A 77 -45.58 -14.02 12.23
C VAL A 77 -46.59 -13.80 11.11
N CYS A 78 -46.18 -13.94 9.84
CA CYS A 78 -47.10 -13.80 8.71
C CYS A 78 -48.19 -14.88 8.70
N ASN A 79 -47.88 -16.11 9.10
CA ASN A 79 -48.85 -17.22 9.09
C ASN A 79 -49.89 -17.13 10.21
N VAL A 80 -49.55 -16.52 11.36
CA VAL A 80 -50.48 -16.37 12.49
C VAL A 80 -51.32 -15.08 12.41
N SER A 81 -50.90 -14.11 11.61
CA SER A 81 -51.62 -12.84 11.42
C SER A 81 -52.75 -12.98 10.40
N SER A 82 -53.84 -12.22 10.61
CA SER A 82 -54.87 -12.01 9.59
C SER A 82 -54.36 -11.11 8.47
N GLU A 83 -54.92 -11.26 7.26
CA GLU A 83 -54.48 -10.51 6.07
C GLU A 83 -54.54 -8.98 6.28
N GLU A 84 -55.56 -8.49 6.99
CA GLU A 84 -55.73 -7.07 7.32
C GLU A 84 -54.65 -6.50 8.28
N HIS A 85 -53.88 -7.36 8.94
CA HIS A 85 -52.86 -6.99 9.93
C HIS A 85 -51.44 -7.39 9.52
N LEU A 86 -51.24 -7.91 8.32
CA LEU A 86 -49.91 -8.30 7.81
C LEU A 86 -49.00 -7.10 7.56
N GLN A 87 -49.57 -6.01 7.04
CA GLN A 87 -48.81 -4.85 6.62
C GLN A 87 -48.75 -3.80 7.72
N PRO A 88 -47.59 -3.10 7.86
CA PRO A 88 -46.43 -3.08 6.95
C PRO A 88 -45.31 -4.08 7.30
N PHE A 89 -45.54 -4.98 8.27
CA PHE A 89 -44.50 -5.86 8.80
C PHE A 89 -43.93 -6.77 7.70
N LYS A 90 -44.81 -7.45 6.97
CA LYS A 90 -44.41 -8.41 5.92
C LYS A 90 -43.52 -7.76 4.86
N ASP A 91 -43.95 -6.63 4.29
CA ASP A 91 -43.18 -5.96 3.22
C ASP A 91 -41.81 -5.48 3.72
N LYS A 92 -41.76 -4.89 4.91
CA LYS A 92 -40.50 -4.41 5.49
C LYS A 92 -39.55 -5.55 5.80
N MET A 93 -40.06 -6.67 6.30
CA MET A 93 -39.24 -7.84 6.61
C MET A 93 -38.76 -8.55 5.34
N GLU A 94 -39.58 -8.64 4.31
CA GLU A 94 -39.20 -9.20 3.02
C GLU A 94 -38.11 -8.36 2.33
N GLU A 95 -38.22 -7.04 2.37
CA GLU A 95 -37.18 -6.13 1.89
C GLU A 95 -35.87 -6.31 2.67
N PHE A 96 -35.97 -6.33 4.01
CA PHE A 96 -34.81 -6.53 4.89
C PHE A 96 -34.10 -7.85 4.62
N LEU A 97 -34.84 -8.97 4.54
CA LEU A 97 -34.30 -10.29 4.28
C LEU A 97 -33.67 -10.40 2.89
N THR A 98 -34.32 -9.83 1.88
CA THR A 98 -33.80 -9.78 0.50
C THR A 98 -32.49 -9.00 0.44
N ARG A 99 -32.45 -7.81 1.06
CA ARG A 99 -31.24 -7.00 1.15
C ARG A 99 -30.11 -7.73 1.88
N GLY A 100 -30.43 -8.35 3.02
CA GLY A 100 -29.48 -9.12 3.82
C GLY A 100 -28.87 -10.30 3.05
N LYS A 101 -29.70 -11.08 2.35
CA LYS A 101 -29.25 -12.20 1.49
C LYS A 101 -28.33 -11.70 0.36
N ASN A 102 -28.68 -10.59 -0.29
CA ASN A 102 -27.89 -10.01 -1.39
C ASN A 102 -26.53 -9.46 -0.92
N ILE A 103 -26.49 -8.77 0.22
CA ILE A 103 -25.22 -8.27 0.80
C ILE A 103 -24.33 -9.46 1.14
N LYS A 104 -24.86 -10.45 1.86
CA LYS A 104 -24.11 -11.65 2.23
C LYS A 104 -23.56 -12.40 1.01
N GLY A 105 -24.38 -12.58 -0.03
CA GLY A 105 -23.94 -13.24 -1.27
C GLY A 105 -22.77 -12.53 -1.94
N ARG A 106 -22.81 -11.19 -1.99
CA ARG A 106 -21.71 -10.36 -2.52
C ARG A 106 -20.43 -10.48 -1.68
N GLU A 107 -20.55 -10.50 -0.35
CA GLU A 107 -19.39 -10.68 0.53
C GLU A 107 -18.77 -12.09 0.39
N GLU A 108 -19.60 -13.13 0.22
CA GLU A 108 -19.13 -14.50 -0.08
C GLU A 108 -18.39 -14.57 -1.42
N GLU A 109 -18.93 -13.97 -2.48
CA GLU A 109 -18.30 -13.90 -3.79
C GLU A 109 -16.97 -13.16 -3.74
N LYS A 110 -16.95 -11.97 -3.14
CA LYS A 110 -15.73 -11.16 -2.97
C LYS A 110 -14.66 -11.89 -2.16
N LEU A 111 -15.03 -12.58 -1.09
CA LEU A 111 -14.10 -13.38 -0.30
C LEU A 111 -13.50 -14.51 -1.14
N SER A 112 -14.34 -15.22 -1.90
CA SER A 112 -13.89 -16.30 -2.79
C SER A 112 -12.94 -15.78 -3.86
N GLU A 113 -13.28 -14.68 -4.53
CA GLU A 113 -12.43 -14.05 -5.55
C GLU A 113 -11.09 -13.60 -4.95
N THR A 114 -11.11 -12.94 -3.79
CA THR A 114 -9.90 -12.46 -3.13
C THR A 114 -8.97 -13.62 -2.76
N VAL A 115 -9.52 -14.70 -2.20
CA VAL A 115 -8.73 -15.87 -1.82
C VAL A 115 -8.18 -16.59 -3.06
N VAL A 116 -9.08 -16.97 -3.98
CA VAL A 116 -8.76 -17.87 -5.08
C VAL A 116 -8.00 -17.15 -6.19
N CYS A 117 -8.51 -16.01 -6.65
CA CYS A 117 -7.94 -15.31 -7.80
C CYS A 117 -6.76 -14.46 -7.37
N VAL A 118 -6.86 -13.69 -6.29
CA VAL A 118 -5.80 -12.72 -5.97
C VAL A 118 -4.70 -13.36 -5.13
N PHE A 119 -5.05 -13.96 -3.99
CA PHE A 119 -4.04 -14.35 -3.00
C PHE A 119 -3.25 -15.61 -3.40
N LEU A 120 -3.92 -16.64 -3.94
CA LEU A 120 -3.22 -17.84 -4.41
C LEU A 120 -2.36 -17.56 -5.65
N GLU A 121 -2.85 -16.77 -6.62
CA GLU A 121 -2.03 -16.36 -7.77
C GLU A 121 -0.80 -15.56 -7.33
N LEU A 122 -0.97 -14.66 -6.37
CA LEU A 122 0.14 -13.90 -5.80
C LEU A 122 1.16 -14.82 -5.13
N SER A 123 0.69 -15.77 -4.31
CA SER A 123 1.54 -16.74 -3.63
C SER A 123 2.32 -17.61 -4.62
N MET A 124 1.68 -18.04 -5.71
CA MET A 124 2.32 -18.79 -6.80
C MET A 124 3.34 -17.93 -7.56
N PHE A 125 2.99 -16.68 -7.90
CA PHE A 125 3.88 -15.76 -8.60
C PHE A 125 5.20 -15.55 -7.84
N PHE A 126 5.14 -15.43 -6.52
CA PHE A 126 6.31 -15.29 -5.65
C PHE A 126 6.91 -16.63 -5.20
N SER A 127 6.37 -17.76 -5.66
CA SER A 127 6.83 -19.10 -5.28
C SER A 127 6.89 -19.30 -3.76
N VAL A 128 5.97 -18.67 -3.02
CA VAL A 128 5.88 -18.80 -1.56
C VAL A 128 5.34 -20.19 -1.24
N LYS A 129 6.03 -20.88 -0.33
CA LYS A 129 5.63 -22.21 0.12
C LYS A 129 4.93 -22.11 1.48
N PRO A 130 3.91 -22.95 1.73
CA PRO A 130 3.28 -23.04 3.05
C PRO A 130 4.33 -23.42 4.11
N LYS A 131 4.16 -22.91 5.34
CA LYS A 131 5.01 -23.30 6.48
C LYS A 131 4.62 -24.69 6.99
N ALA A 132 5.50 -25.30 7.79
CA ALA A 132 5.22 -26.60 8.41
C ALA A 132 3.93 -26.56 9.22
N GLY A 133 2.99 -27.46 8.92
CA GLY A 133 1.66 -27.50 9.53
C GLY A 133 0.58 -26.70 8.79
N GLU A 134 0.93 -25.93 7.75
CA GLU A 134 -0.02 -25.26 6.87
C GLU A 134 -0.34 -26.13 5.65
N LYS A 135 -1.63 -26.22 5.28
CA LYS A 135 -2.06 -26.92 4.06
C LYS A 135 -1.83 -26.07 2.81
N GLU A 136 -2.09 -24.77 2.93
CA GLU A 136 -1.95 -23.75 1.89
C GLU A 136 -1.26 -22.52 2.50
N VAL A 137 -0.67 -21.67 1.66
CA VAL A 137 -0.01 -20.44 2.13
C VAL A 137 -1.04 -19.59 2.88
N SER A 138 -0.72 -19.17 4.09
CA SER A 138 -1.58 -18.24 4.84
C SER A 138 -1.23 -16.78 4.53
N PRO A 139 -2.18 -15.84 4.70
CA PRO A 139 -1.87 -14.40 4.67
C PRO A 139 -0.70 -14.04 5.57
N ASN A 140 -0.60 -14.67 6.75
CA ASN A 140 0.51 -14.46 7.66
C ASN A 140 1.86 -14.88 7.03
N THR A 141 1.94 -16.07 6.46
CA THR A 141 3.16 -16.59 5.81
C THR A 141 3.64 -15.69 4.69
N PHE A 142 2.71 -15.15 3.89
CA PHE A 142 3.05 -14.23 2.79
C PHE A 142 3.39 -12.82 3.30
N PHE A 143 2.46 -12.18 4.01
CA PHE A 143 2.55 -10.75 4.32
C PHE A 143 3.56 -10.42 5.42
N THR A 144 3.92 -11.36 6.32
CA THR A 144 4.99 -11.12 7.31
C THR A 144 6.32 -10.86 6.63
N VAL A 145 6.68 -11.68 5.62
CA VAL A 145 7.93 -11.50 4.85
C VAL A 145 7.93 -10.16 4.14
N TRP A 146 6.79 -9.79 3.56
CA TRP A 146 6.63 -8.51 2.87
C TRP A 146 6.67 -7.32 3.82
N HIS A 147 6.09 -7.45 5.01
CA HIS A 147 6.12 -6.44 6.06
C HIS A 147 7.56 -6.17 6.51
N GLU A 148 8.33 -7.21 6.80
CA GLU A 148 9.74 -7.11 7.18
C GLU A 148 10.54 -6.43 6.06
N PHE A 149 10.41 -6.92 4.82
CA PHE A 149 11.09 -6.33 3.66
C PHE A 149 10.73 -4.87 3.44
N SER A 150 9.44 -4.52 3.48
CA SER A 150 8.98 -3.14 3.28
C SER A 150 9.45 -2.23 4.43
N SER A 151 9.51 -2.73 5.66
CA SER A 151 10.01 -1.95 6.80
C SER A 151 11.47 -1.57 6.60
N ASP A 152 12.33 -2.55 6.33
CA ASP A 152 13.76 -2.32 6.08
C ASP A 152 13.99 -1.42 4.87
N PHE A 153 13.27 -1.69 3.77
CA PHE A 153 13.38 -0.91 2.55
C PHE A 153 12.95 0.55 2.79
N LYS A 154 11.90 0.78 3.58
CA LYS A 154 11.43 2.14 3.92
C LYS A 154 12.45 2.91 4.74
N GLU A 155 13.09 2.28 5.71
CA GLU A 155 14.15 2.93 6.49
C GLU A 155 15.33 3.35 5.62
N LEU A 156 15.78 2.46 4.75
CA LEU A 156 16.88 2.72 3.82
C LEU A 156 16.51 3.78 2.79
N TRP A 157 15.29 3.71 2.25
CA TRP A 157 14.76 4.71 1.32
C TRP A 157 14.71 6.11 1.94
N LYS A 158 14.26 6.23 3.20
CA LYS A 158 14.26 7.51 3.94
C LYS A 158 15.68 8.04 4.13
N ARG A 159 16.60 7.17 4.54
CA ARG A 159 18.01 7.52 4.77
C ARG A 159 18.65 8.04 3.49
N GLU A 160 18.48 7.32 2.39
CA GLU A 160 19.11 7.66 1.11
C GLU A 160 18.49 8.92 0.49
N ASN A 161 17.17 9.13 0.59
CA ASN A 161 16.55 10.40 0.18
C ASN A 161 17.12 11.60 0.96
N LYS A 162 17.31 11.46 2.27
CA LYS A 162 17.94 12.50 3.10
C LYS A 162 19.37 12.76 2.65
N CYS A 163 20.16 11.72 2.37
CA CYS A 163 21.52 11.86 1.86
C CYS A 163 21.54 12.58 0.49
N LEU A 164 20.67 12.20 -0.44
CA LEU A 164 20.57 12.85 -1.76
C LEU A 164 20.17 14.33 -1.65
N LEU A 165 19.23 14.67 -0.77
CA LEU A 165 18.86 16.06 -0.52
C LEU A 165 20.04 16.88 0.02
N GLN A 166 20.80 16.32 0.97
CA GLN A 166 22.00 16.95 1.52
C GLN A 166 23.11 17.14 0.46
N GLU A 167 23.33 16.15 -0.41
CA GLU A 167 24.27 16.26 -1.53
C GLU A 167 23.89 17.39 -2.49
N ARG A 168 22.59 17.53 -2.80
CA ARG A 168 22.08 18.60 -3.67
C ARG A 168 22.20 19.98 -3.03
N LEU A 169 21.93 20.09 -1.73
CA LEU A 169 22.10 21.34 -0.99
C LEU A 169 23.57 21.81 -1.02
N LYS A 170 24.51 20.91 -0.70
CA LYS A 170 25.95 21.20 -0.74
C LYS A 170 26.42 21.61 -2.14
N ALA A 171 25.93 20.93 -3.20
CA ALA A 171 26.26 21.29 -4.57
C ALA A 171 25.74 22.69 -4.96
N ALA A 172 24.55 23.07 -4.49
CA ALA A 172 24.00 24.41 -4.71
C ALA A 172 24.78 25.50 -3.96
N GLU A 173 25.13 25.26 -2.68
CA GLU A 173 25.97 26.16 -1.87
C GLU A 173 27.34 26.39 -2.51
N GLU A 174 27.98 25.32 -2.99
CA GLU A 174 29.28 25.39 -3.66
C GLU A 174 29.19 26.16 -4.98
N THR A 175 28.13 25.95 -5.76
CA THR A 175 27.87 26.71 -6.99
C THR A 175 27.73 28.21 -6.70
N PHE A 176 27.03 28.56 -5.61
CA PHE A 176 26.87 29.96 -5.20
C PHE A 176 28.19 30.58 -4.72
N ARG A 177 28.98 29.85 -3.93
CA ARG A 177 30.31 30.28 -3.47
C ARG A 177 31.24 30.58 -4.65
N GLN A 178 31.32 29.67 -5.62
CA GLN A 178 32.13 29.86 -6.83
C GLN A 178 31.66 31.07 -7.65
N ALA A 179 30.35 31.30 -7.77
CA ALA A 179 29.82 32.47 -8.45
C ALA A 179 30.22 33.79 -7.74
N ARG A 180 30.20 33.82 -6.41
CA ARG A 180 30.63 34.98 -5.60
C ARG A 180 32.13 35.25 -5.72
N GLU A 181 32.95 34.22 -5.65
CA GLU A 181 34.41 34.33 -5.79
C GLU A 181 34.81 34.84 -7.19
N LYS A 182 34.16 34.34 -8.25
CA LYS A 182 34.37 34.81 -9.64
C LYS A 182 33.94 36.27 -9.85
N ALA A 183 32.86 36.72 -9.21
CA ALA A 183 32.41 38.11 -9.30
C ALA A 183 33.42 39.09 -8.68
N THR A 184 34.02 38.72 -7.54
CA THR A 184 35.00 39.54 -6.81
C THR A 184 36.31 39.74 -7.58
N TYR A 185 36.74 38.77 -8.40
CA TYR A 185 37.94 38.87 -9.23
C TYR A 185 37.76 39.69 -10.52
N SER A 186 36.54 40.10 -10.88
CA SER A 186 36.26 40.84 -12.14
C SER A 186 36.27 42.37 -12.03
N VAL A 187 36.74 42.93 -10.92
CA VAL A 187 36.91 44.39 -10.80
C VAL A 187 38.19 44.83 -11.51
N LYS A 188 38.12 45.10 -12.82
CA LYS A 188 39.19 45.86 -13.50
C LYS A 188 39.14 47.32 -13.03
N PRO A 189 40.22 47.91 -12.51
CA PRO A 189 40.28 49.35 -12.28
C PRO A 189 40.23 50.06 -13.63
N LYS A 190 39.29 50.98 -13.82
CA LYS A 190 39.37 51.94 -14.94
C LYS A 190 40.57 52.86 -14.66
N HIS A 191 41.64 52.72 -15.42
CA HIS A 191 42.69 53.74 -15.50
C HIS A 191 42.05 55.05 -15.96
N ALA A 192 42.03 56.06 -15.08
CA ALA A 192 41.81 57.43 -15.50
C ALA A 192 43.12 57.93 -16.15
N SER A 193 43.22 57.82 -17.47
CA SER A 193 44.25 58.54 -18.22
C SER A 193 43.96 60.05 -18.12
N GLY A 194 44.99 60.79 -17.72
CA GLY A 194 44.92 62.19 -17.35
C GLY A 194 44.47 63.13 -18.45
N ILE A 195 43.92 64.26 -18.02
CA ILE A 195 43.92 65.50 -18.78
C ILE A 195 44.97 66.39 -18.12
N VAL A 196 46.08 66.61 -18.82
CA VAL A 196 46.96 67.74 -18.55
C VAL A 196 46.26 68.97 -19.12
N SER A 197 45.94 69.94 -18.26
CA SER A 197 45.52 71.27 -18.67
C SER A 197 46.53 72.29 -18.16
N ILE A 198 47.16 72.93 -19.16
CA ILE A 198 47.87 74.23 -19.22
C ILE A 198 48.99 74.52 -18.23
#